data_AF-A0A3C0VNP8-F1
#
_entry.id   AF-A0A3C0VNP8-F1
#
_cell.length_a   1.000
_cell.length_b   1.000
_cell.length_c   1.000
_cell.angle_alpha   90.00
_cell.angle_beta   90.00
_cell.angle_gamma   90.00
#
_symmetry.space_group_name_H-M   'P 1'
#
loop_
_entity.id
_entity.type
_entity.pdbx_description
1 polymer ?
#
loop_
_entity_poly.entity_id
_entity_poly.type
_entity_poly.pdbx_seq_one_letter_code
_entity_poly.pdbx_strand_id
1 'polypeptide(L)'
;MADFFQNGSITTLHNLTRRSVEDLERELSAYSQKRSIGLVLPSLYSELESPALENIVQELTKVPYLNQIVIGLDRADEKQFAHAKEYFSRLPQVHSVLWHDGPRLTALDKELGELGLAPSELGKGRNVWYCFGYMLSLRNVDVIGLHDCDILTYNREMLARLLYPVVHPVFPYVFAKGFYPRINEQKLGGRVTRLLITPLLEALRKVCGDNDYLRFLDSFRYPLAGEFAMRSHVVNDIRIPSDWGLEIGVLSEVRRNYSNRVISQVDIADQYDHKHQEMSAEDVTKGLSRMSVDISKAVLRKLATDGEVFSAEKFRTIKATYYREALDRIDCYYNDAMMNDLTLDRHSEEAAVELFARNIMVAGETYLQNPMETPFLPSWNRVNAAKSDFLSRYAEAVKLDNAA
;
A
#
# COMPACT_ATOMS: atom_id res chain seq x y z
N MET A 1 23.23 5.63 -17.93
CA MET A 1 22.38 6.51 -18.76
C MET A 1 20.97 6.32 -18.23
N ALA A 2 20.32 7.36 -17.71
CA ALA A 2 18.95 7.23 -17.23
C ALA A 2 18.01 7.04 -18.44
N ASP A 3 17.10 6.08 -18.35
CA ASP A 3 16.07 5.83 -19.37
C ASP A 3 14.74 6.44 -18.94
N PHE A 4 14.09 7.16 -19.85
CA PHE A 4 12.80 7.83 -19.66
C PHE A 4 11.65 7.08 -20.35
N PHE A 5 11.90 5.83 -20.77
CA PHE A 5 10.92 4.98 -21.43
C PHE A 5 9.60 4.92 -20.65
N GLN A 6 8.53 5.27 -21.37
CA GLN A 6 7.14 5.15 -20.92
C GLN A 6 6.59 3.85 -21.47
N ASN A 7 6.32 2.89 -20.60
CA ASN A 7 5.69 1.64 -20.96
C ASN A 7 4.35 1.47 -20.24
N GLY A 8 3.51 0.61 -20.81
CA GLY A 8 2.25 0.23 -20.22
C GLY A 8 1.18 1.30 -20.40
N SER A 9 0.19 1.24 -19.52
CA SER A 9 -1.05 1.99 -19.65
C SER A 9 -1.15 3.23 -18.77
N ILE A 10 -0.18 3.43 -17.86
CA ILE A 10 -0.11 4.55 -16.91
C ILE A 10 1.14 5.40 -17.16
N THR A 11 1.17 6.63 -16.64
CA THR A 11 2.37 7.48 -16.78
C THR A 11 3.43 7.14 -15.74
N THR A 12 4.69 7.07 -16.16
CA THR A 12 5.86 6.88 -15.28
C THR A 12 6.59 8.22 -15.14
N LEU A 13 6.78 8.70 -13.91
CA LEU A 13 7.51 9.92 -13.62
C LEU A 13 8.88 9.56 -13.04
N HIS A 14 9.91 9.64 -13.88
CA HIS A 14 11.28 9.19 -13.57
C HIS A 14 12.09 10.26 -12.81
N ASN A 15 13.10 9.81 -12.06
CA ASN A 15 14.13 10.68 -11.50
C ASN A 15 15.31 10.92 -12.47
N LEU A 16 15.10 11.73 -13.51
CA LEU A 16 16.08 11.86 -14.60
C LEU A 16 17.22 12.85 -14.31
N THR A 17 16.97 13.84 -13.46
CA THR A 17 17.87 14.98 -13.25
C THR A 17 18.07 15.24 -11.77
N ARG A 18 19.14 15.94 -11.42
CA ARG A 18 19.45 16.35 -10.04
C ARG A 18 18.64 17.57 -9.59
N ARG A 19 17.32 17.53 -9.76
CA ARG A 19 16.43 18.53 -9.17
C ARG A 19 16.49 18.36 -7.65
N SER A 20 16.75 19.43 -6.91
CA SER A 20 16.89 19.34 -5.46
C SER A 20 15.54 19.10 -4.79
N VAL A 21 15.58 18.47 -3.62
CA VAL A 21 14.38 18.30 -2.78
C VAL A 21 13.85 19.68 -2.38
N GLU A 22 14.70 20.63 -2.03
CA GLU A 22 14.31 21.99 -1.64
C GLU A 22 13.49 22.71 -2.73
N ASP A 23 13.82 22.48 -4.01
CA ASP A 23 13.05 23.04 -5.12
C ASP A 23 11.65 22.41 -5.25
N LEU A 24 11.53 21.09 -5.03
CA LEU A 24 10.24 20.40 -4.98
C LEU A 24 9.40 20.90 -3.80
N GLU A 25 10.00 21.00 -2.61
CA GLU A 25 9.33 21.42 -1.39
C GLU A 25 8.86 22.88 -1.44
N ARG A 26 9.63 23.77 -2.06
CA ARG A 26 9.22 25.16 -2.30
C ARG A 26 7.93 25.22 -3.12
N GLU A 27 7.85 24.45 -4.20
CA GLU A 27 6.64 24.38 -5.02
C GLU A 27 5.48 23.71 -4.30
N LEU A 28 5.72 22.59 -3.62
CA LEU A 28 4.71 21.91 -2.80
C LEU A 28 4.13 22.82 -1.73
N SER A 29 4.97 23.64 -1.08
CA SER A 29 4.52 24.60 -0.06
C SER A 29 3.65 25.71 -0.66
N ALA A 30 3.92 26.13 -1.90
CA ALA A 30 3.08 27.08 -2.61
C ALA A 30 1.75 26.44 -3.05
N TYR A 31 1.79 25.19 -3.51
CA TYR A 31 0.59 24.46 -3.94
C TYR A 31 -0.29 24.07 -2.75
N SER A 32 0.29 23.76 -1.59
CA SER A 32 -0.45 23.35 -0.39
C SER A 32 -1.38 24.44 0.15
N GLN A 33 -1.10 25.71 -0.16
CA GLN A 33 -2.00 26.84 0.14
C GLN A 33 -3.36 26.74 -0.56
N LYS A 34 -3.43 26.04 -1.70
CA LYS A 34 -4.68 25.81 -2.46
C LYS A 34 -5.17 24.37 -2.39
N ARG A 35 -4.29 23.44 -2.07
CA ARG A 35 -4.54 21.99 -2.03
C ARG A 35 -3.90 21.43 -0.78
N SER A 36 -4.64 21.41 0.31
CA SER A 36 -4.14 20.95 1.60
C SER A 36 -3.69 19.48 1.53
N ILE A 37 -2.55 19.19 2.16
CA ILE A 37 -1.86 17.90 2.07
C ILE A 37 -1.91 17.19 3.42
N GLY A 38 -2.46 15.99 3.42
CA GLY A 38 -2.46 15.06 4.54
C GLY A 38 -1.47 13.91 4.31
N LEU A 39 -0.86 13.40 5.39
CA LEU A 39 -0.06 12.18 5.39
C LEU A 39 -0.64 11.18 6.38
N VAL A 40 -0.81 9.93 5.95
CA VAL A 40 -1.22 8.79 6.77
C VAL A 40 0.00 7.92 7.07
N LEU A 41 0.16 7.59 8.35
CA LEU A 41 1.21 6.73 8.90
C LEU A 41 0.55 5.59 9.69
N PRO A 42 0.22 4.45 9.06
CA PRO A 42 -0.33 3.30 9.77
C PRO A 42 0.79 2.59 10.53
N SER A 43 0.64 2.46 11.85
CA SER A 43 1.70 1.95 12.72
C SER A 43 1.20 1.01 13.82
N LEU A 44 2.02 0.03 14.17
CA LEU A 44 1.90 -0.74 15.41
C LEU A 44 2.63 -0.01 16.54
N TYR A 45 2.13 -0.09 17.78
CA TYR A 45 2.86 0.48 18.92
C TYR A 45 4.31 0.01 19.02
N SER A 46 4.58 -1.26 18.70
CA SER A 46 5.93 -1.83 18.71
C SER A 46 6.93 -1.15 17.75
N GLU A 47 6.46 -0.36 16.79
CA GLU A 47 7.32 0.35 15.83
C GLU A 47 7.88 1.65 16.39
N LEU A 48 7.29 2.22 17.46
CA LEU A 48 7.79 3.44 18.11
C LEU A 48 9.19 3.26 18.71
N GLU A 49 9.57 2.02 19.02
CA GLU A 49 10.91 1.66 19.51
C GLU A 49 11.90 1.39 18.36
N SER A 50 11.45 1.43 17.11
CA SER A 50 12.29 1.10 15.96
C SER A 50 13.10 2.31 15.46
N PRO A 51 14.35 2.08 15.00
CA PRO A 51 15.13 3.13 14.34
C PRO A 51 14.48 3.69 13.06
N ALA A 52 13.65 2.88 12.38
CA ALA A 52 12.94 3.29 11.17
C ALA A 52 11.99 4.46 11.45
N LEU A 53 11.06 4.28 12.39
CA LEU A 53 10.07 5.30 12.71
C LEU A 53 10.72 6.56 13.32
N GLU A 54 11.79 6.39 14.09
CA GLU A 54 12.57 7.53 14.60
C GLU A 54 13.14 8.38 13.46
N ASN A 55 13.77 7.75 12.46
CA ASN A 55 14.28 8.45 11.29
C ASN A 55 13.15 9.12 10.48
N ILE A 56 12.01 8.43 10.30
CA ILE A 56 10.83 8.98 9.62
C ILE A 56 10.36 10.27 10.31
N VAL A 57 10.17 10.25 11.64
CA VAL A 57 9.71 11.42 12.39
C VAL A 57 10.72 12.56 12.27
N GLN A 58 12.02 12.28 12.40
CA GLN A 58 13.08 13.28 12.23
C GLN A 58 13.05 13.96 10.86
N GLU A 59 12.89 13.19 9.78
CA GLU A 59 12.75 13.73 8.43
C GLU A 59 11.46 14.55 8.27
N LEU A 60 10.34 14.06 8.81
CA LEU A 60 9.05 14.75 8.76
C LEU A 60 9.07 16.09 9.51
N THR A 61 9.87 16.27 10.56
CA THR A 61 10.01 17.58 11.22
C THR A 61 10.52 18.69 10.29
N LYS A 62 11.19 18.31 9.19
CA LYS A 62 11.76 19.22 8.21
C LYS A 62 10.80 19.53 7.05
N VAL A 63 9.61 18.92 7.01
CA VAL A 63 8.67 18.99 5.88
C VAL A 63 7.70 20.18 6.05
N PRO A 64 7.78 21.23 5.20
CA PRO A 64 7.04 22.48 5.40
C PRO A 64 5.63 22.51 4.79
N TYR A 65 5.30 21.56 3.91
CA TYR A 65 4.08 21.61 3.10
C TYR A 65 2.94 20.71 3.59
N LEU A 66 3.16 19.89 4.62
CA LEU A 66 2.14 19.03 5.21
C LEU A 66 1.22 19.84 6.14
N ASN A 67 -0.08 19.76 5.89
CA ASN A 67 -1.10 20.41 6.70
C ASN A 67 -1.61 19.52 7.84
N GLN A 68 -1.62 18.21 7.62
CA GLN A 68 -2.13 17.23 8.57
C GLN A 68 -1.31 15.94 8.51
N ILE A 69 -0.98 15.38 9.68
CA ILE A 69 -0.46 14.01 9.81
C ILE A 69 -1.46 13.19 10.63
N VAL A 70 -1.77 11.98 10.17
CA VAL A 70 -2.65 11.04 10.87
C VAL A 70 -1.86 9.78 11.12
N ILE A 71 -1.65 9.46 12.39
CA ILE A 71 -0.99 8.25 12.82
C ILE A 71 -2.07 7.27 13.27
N GLY A 72 -2.18 6.14 12.58
CA GLY A 72 -3.08 5.07 12.98
C GLY A 72 -2.38 4.10 13.90
N LEU A 73 -2.69 4.10 15.20
CA LEU A 73 -1.99 3.31 16.20
C LEU A 73 -2.79 2.04 16.55
N ASP A 74 -2.25 0.90 16.15
CA ASP A 74 -2.76 -0.42 16.48
C ASP A 74 -1.97 -1.05 17.64
N ARG A 75 -2.65 -1.93 18.40
CA ARG A 75 -2.11 -2.74 19.50
C ARG A 75 -1.47 -1.90 20.60
N ALA A 76 -2.19 -0.88 21.06
CA ALA A 76 -1.75 -0.02 22.16
C ALA A 76 -2.75 -0.06 23.32
N ASP A 77 -2.24 -0.14 24.55
CA ASP A 77 -3.01 0.19 25.75
C ASP A 77 -3.02 1.71 26.03
N GLU A 78 -3.69 2.14 27.11
CA GLU A 78 -3.82 3.56 27.47
C GLU A 78 -2.46 4.25 27.73
N LYS A 79 -1.52 3.55 28.40
CA LYS A 79 -0.20 4.11 28.71
C LYS A 79 0.65 4.20 27.45
N GLN A 80 0.56 3.18 26.61
CA GLN A 80 1.21 3.12 25.31
C GLN A 80 0.67 4.20 24.37
N PHE A 81 -0.63 4.46 24.38
CA PHE A 81 -1.23 5.57 23.64
C PHE A 81 -0.76 6.93 24.16
N ALA A 82 -0.68 7.12 25.48
CA ALA A 82 -0.13 8.34 26.06
C ALA A 82 1.33 8.57 25.65
N HIS A 83 2.15 7.52 25.70
CA HIS A 83 3.53 7.56 25.20
C HIS A 83 3.60 7.89 23.70
N ALA A 84 2.71 7.31 22.88
CA ALA A 84 2.66 7.62 21.45
C ALA A 84 2.34 9.11 21.18
N LYS A 85 1.40 9.70 21.94
CA LYS A 85 1.12 11.15 21.83
C LYS A 85 2.34 11.99 22.17
N GLU A 86 3.05 11.66 23.24
CA GLU A 86 4.30 12.34 23.60
C GLU A 86 5.36 12.18 22.51
N TYR A 87 5.54 10.96 21.99
CA TYR A 87 6.49 10.65 20.92
C TYR A 87 6.24 11.47 19.65
N PHE A 88 4.99 11.59 19.21
CA PHE A 88 4.62 12.32 18.00
C PHE A 88 4.50 13.84 18.21
N SER A 89 4.47 14.33 19.45
CA SER A 89 4.44 15.78 19.76
C SER A 89 5.64 16.56 19.19
N ARG A 90 6.71 15.85 18.82
CA ARG A 90 7.89 16.38 18.12
C ARG A 90 7.59 16.88 16.70
N LEU A 91 6.51 16.42 16.08
CA LEU A 91 6.08 16.86 14.75
C LEU A 91 5.54 18.30 14.85
N PRO A 92 6.12 19.27 14.11
CA PRO A 92 5.63 20.64 14.13
C PRO A 92 4.30 20.83 13.39
N GLN A 93 3.89 19.86 12.56
CA GLN A 93 2.63 19.87 11.84
C GLN A 93 1.46 19.51 12.77
N VAL A 94 0.24 19.92 12.37
CA VAL A 94 -0.97 19.41 13.02
C VAL A 94 -1.01 17.90 12.82
N HIS A 95 -1.09 17.16 13.92
CA HIS A 95 -1.13 15.71 13.90
C HIS A 95 -2.21 15.16 14.83
N SER A 96 -2.63 13.92 14.56
CA SER A 96 -3.58 13.20 15.42
C SER A 96 -3.18 11.73 15.48
N VAL A 97 -3.20 11.16 16.67
CA VAL A 97 -2.98 9.72 16.89
C VAL A 97 -4.35 9.06 17.07
N LEU A 98 -4.69 8.11 16.20
CA LEU A 98 -5.92 7.32 16.27
C LEU A 98 -5.65 6.09 17.12
N TRP A 99 -6.23 6.03 18.31
CA TRP A 99 -6.14 4.86 19.18
C TRP A 99 -7.21 3.84 18.79
N HIS A 100 -6.90 2.97 17.83
CA HIS A 100 -7.89 2.04 17.26
C HIS A 100 -8.47 1.08 18.32
N ASP A 101 -7.65 0.68 19.30
CA ASP A 101 -8.06 -0.15 20.44
C ASP A 101 -8.66 0.67 21.61
N GLY A 102 -8.73 1.99 21.46
CA GLY A 102 -9.27 2.89 22.48
C GLY A 102 -10.78 2.75 22.66
N PRO A 103 -11.31 3.09 23.85
CA PRO A 103 -12.71 2.87 24.17
C PRO A 103 -13.66 3.66 23.24
N ARG A 104 -13.28 4.87 22.80
CA ARG A 104 -14.11 5.68 21.90
C ARG A 104 -14.15 5.10 20.49
N LEU A 105 -13.01 4.73 19.92
CA LEU A 105 -12.95 4.19 18.57
C LEU A 105 -13.53 2.77 18.50
N THR A 106 -13.33 1.96 19.54
CA THR A 106 -13.97 0.64 19.67
C THR A 106 -15.49 0.74 19.74
N ALA A 107 -16.04 1.76 20.41
CA ALA A 107 -17.48 1.98 20.45
C ALA A 107 -18.06 2.33 19.06
N LEU A 108 -17.34 3.14 18.28
CA LEU A 108 -17.72 3.47 16.90
C LEU A 108 -17.57 2.28 15.95
N ASP A 109 -16.51 1.49 16.11
CA ASP A 109 -16.32 0.23 15.37
C ASP A 109 -17.47 -0.75 15.63
N LYS A 110 -17.89 -0.89 16.90
CA LYS A 110 -19.04 -1.73 17.26
C LYS A 110 -20.33 -1.27 16.60
N GLU A 111 -20.60 0.03 16.57
CA GLU A 111 -21.77 0.60 15.90
C GLU A 111 -21.76 0.30 14.38
N LEU A 112 -20.60 0.43 13.73
CA LEU A 112 -20.46 0.00 12.33
C LEU A 112 -20.66 -1.51 12.18
N GLY A 113 -20.22 -2.30 13.16
CA GLY A 113 -20.39 -3.75 13.19
C GLY A 113 -21.86 -4.17 13.21
N GLU A 114 -22.69 -3.47 13.99
CA GLU A 114 -24.15 -3.68 14.03
C GLU A 114 -24.83 -3.40 12.68
N LEU A 115 -24.22 -2.55 11.84
CA LEU A 115 -24.67 -2.25 10.48
C LEU A 115 -24.05 -3.17 9.40
N GLY A 116 -23.16 -4.09 9.78
CA GLY A 116 -22.37 -4.89 8.84
C GLY A 116 -21.41 -4.06 7.99
N LEU A 117 -20.92 -2.94 8.54
CA LEU A 117 -20.02 -1.99 7.88
C LEU A 117 -18.63 -1.92 8.53
N ALA A 118 -18.43 -2.51 9.71
CA ALA A 118 -17.12 -2.53 10.34
C ALA A 118 -16.17 -3.48 9.62
N PRO A 119 -14.86 -3.16 9.56
CA PRO A 119 -13.82 -4.11 9.22
C PRO A 119 -13.83 -5.34 10.13
N SER A 120 -14.07 -6.53 9.57
CA SER A 120 -14.16 -7.79 10.33
C SER A 120 -12.80 -8.37 10.74
N GLU A 121 -11.73 -8.01 10.03
CA GLU A 121 -10.39 -8.51 10.29
C GLU A 121 -9.44 -7.39 10.75
N LEU A 122 -8.55 -7.74 11.68
CA LEU A 122 -7.44 -6.89 12.08
C LEU A 122 -6.34 -6.93 11.02
N GLY A 123 -5.73 -5.78 10.74
CA GLY A 123 -4.63 -5.67 9.79
C GLY A 123 -4.39 -4.25 9.31
N LYS A 124 -3.31 -4.08 8.53
CA LYS A 124 -2.90 -2.80 7.94
C LYS A 124 -4.05 -2.17 7.13
N GLY A 125 -4.82 -2.97 6.39
CA GLY A 125 -5.96 -2.48 5.61
C GLY A 125 -7.06 -1.84 6.46
N ARG A 126 -7.38 -2.42 7.63
CA ARG A 126 -8.32 -1.84 8.61
C ARG A 126 -7.80 -0.52 9.16
N ASN A 127 -6.54 -0.47 9.56
CA ASN A 127 -5.90 0.73 10.08
C ASN A 127 -5.96 1.88 9.06
N VAL A 128 -5.49 1.62 7.84
CA VAL A 128 -5.50 2.57 6.73
C VAL A 128 -6.93 3.04 6.41
N TRP A 129 -7.90 2.13 6.40
CA TRP A 129 -9.30 2.48 6.14
C TRP A 129 -9.84 3.48 7.17
N TYR A 130 -9.58 3.27 8.45
CA TYR A 130 -9.94 4.20 9.53
C TYR A 130 -9.20 5.53 9.43
N CYS A 131 -7.89 5.53 9.16
CA CYS A 131 -7.13 6.77 8.93
C CYS A 131 -7.71 7.60 7.78
N PHE A 132 -8.12 6.94 6.69
CA PHE A 132 -8.78 7.55 5.56
C PHE A 132 -10.16 8.14 5.92
N GLY A 133 -10.96 7.44 6.71
CA GLY A 133 -12.20 7.98 7.27
C GLY A 133 -11.98 9.24 8.08
N TYR A 134 -10.94 9.25 8.91
CA TYR A 134 -10.61 10.42 9.71
C TYR A 134 -10.14 11.58 8.82
N MET A 135 -9.29 11.33 7.82
CA MET A 135 -8.90 12.36 6.84
C MET A 135 -10.10 12.97 6.12
N LEU A 136 -11.08 12.14 5.72
CA LEU A 136 -12.34 12.63 5.15
C LEU A 136 -13.17 13.46 6.13
N SER A 137 -13.14 13.10 7.43
CA SER A 137 -13.89 13.79 8.48
C SER A 137 -13.40 15.22 8.73
N LEU A 138 -12.12 15.51 8.45
CA LEU A 138 -11.51 16.83 8.66
C LEU A 138 -11.99 17.88 7.64
N ARG A 139 -12.48 17.44 6.48
CA ARG A 139 -13.03 18.28 5.38
C ARG A 139 -12.09 19.38 4.85
N ASN A 140 -10.81 19.34 5.20
CA ASN A 140 -9.81 20.34 4.82
C ASN A 140 -8.54 19.68 4.24
N VAL A 141 -8.63 18.45 3.72
CA VAL A 141 -7.53 17.71 3.10
C VAL A 141 -7.89 17.38 1.65
N ASP A 142 -7.08 17.85 0.70
CA ASP A 142 -7.30 17.68 -0.74
C ASP A 142 -6.49 16.52 -1.33
N VAL A 143 -5.31 16.27 -0.76
CA VAL A 143 -4.39 15.20 -1.17
C VAL A 143 -3.97 14.42 0.06
N ILE A 144 -3.99 13.10 -0.04
CA ILE A 144 -3.60 12.17 1.02
C ILE A 144 -2.44 11.32 0.49
N GLY A 145 -1.29 11.42 1.15
CA GLY A 145 -0.18 10.49 1.01
C GLY A 145 -0.26 9.39 2.07
N LEU A 146 0.32 8.23 1.77
CA LEU A 146 0.51 7.12 2.71
C LEU A 146 1.94 6.60 2.57
N HIS A 147 2.63 6.48 3.70
CA HIS A 147 3.96 5.87 3.80
C HIS A 147 3.95 4.83 4.92
N ASP A 148 4.69 3.74 4.73
CA ASP A 148 4.87 2.75 5.78
C ASP A 148 5.77 3.29 6.91
N CYS A 149 5.57 2.78 8.13
CA CYS A 149 6.32 3.18 9.32
C CYS A 149 7.59 2.35 9.57
N ASP A 150 7.92 1.42 8.66
CA ASP A 150 9.04 0.48 8.79
C ASP A 150 10.19 0.75 7.79
N ILE A 151 10.21 1.93 7.15
CA ILE A 151 11.20 2.34 6.14
C ILE A 151 12.49 2.80 6.84
N LEU A 152 13.56 2.05 6.66
CA LEU A 152 14.86 2.33 7.28
C LEU A 152 15.59 3.47 6.57
N THR A 153 15.51 3.51 5.24
CA THR A 153 16.19 4.49 4.38
C THR A 153 15.35 5.73 4.09
N TYR A 154 14.36 6.02 4.95
CA TYR A 154 13.44 7.14 4.72
C TYR A 154 14.19 8.46 4.57
N ASN A 155 13.82 9.22 3.55
CA ASN A 155 14.21 10.61 3.40
C ASN A 155 13.00 11.44 2.96
N ARG A 156 12.99 12.74 3.25
CA ARG A 156 11.89 13.63 2.89
C ARG A 156 11.67 13.80 1.38
N GLU A 157 12.67 13.48 0.54
CA GLU A 157 12.53 13.51 -0.91
C GLU A 157 11.53 12.47 -1.41
N MET A 158 11.51 11.27 -0.81
CA MET A 158 10.53 10.23 -1.14
C MET A 158 9.09 10.76 -1.09
N LEU A 159 8.77 11.46 0.00
CA LEU A 159 7.45 12.06 0.22
C LEU A 159 7.17 13.19 -0.77
N ALA A 160 8.13 14.09 -0.96
CA ALA A 160 7.98 15.22 -1.87
C ALA A 160 7.67 14.74 -3.30
N ARG A 161 8.43 13.74 -3.79
CA ARG A 161 8.24 13.17 -5.13
C ARG A 161 6.92 12.46 -5.27
N LEU A 162 6.52 11.67 -4.27
CA LEU A 162 5.26 10.93 -4.30
C LEU A 162 4.04 11.87 -4.41
N LEU A 163 4.03 12.94 -3.63
CA LEU A 163 2.93 13.89 -3.57
C LEU A 163 2.89 14.83 -4.78
N TYR A 164 4.05 15.21 -5.31
CA TYR A 164 4.19 16.21 -6.37
C TYR A 164 3.18 16.07 -7.51
N PRO A 165 3.02 14.91 -8.18
CA PRO A 165 2.11 14.83 -9.31
C PRO A 165 0.62 15.01 -8.97
N VAL A 166 0.22 14.68 -7.74
CA VAL A 166 -1.18 14.75 -7.29
C VAL A 166 -1.52 16.14 -6.76
N VAL A 167 -0.53 16.82 -6.17
CA VAL A 167 -0.64 18.18 -5.66
C VAL A 167 -0.55 19.20 -6.79
N HIS A 168 0.29 18.97 -7.80
CA HIS A 168 0.59 19.93 -8.87
C HIS A 168 -0.69 20.46 -9.56
N PRO A 169 -0.89 21.79 -9.68
CA PRO A 169 -2.16 22.39 -10.08
C PRO A 169 -2.57 22.06 -11.52
N VAL A 170 -1.60 21.82 -12.41
CA VAL A 170 -1.83 21.56 -13.84
C VAL A 170 -1.89 20.06 -14.15
N PHE A 171 -1.31 19.21 -13.30
CA PHE A 171 -1.24 17.79 -13.62
C PHE A 171 -2.62 17.14 -13.45
N PRO A 172 -2.98 16.18 -14.31
CA PRO A 172 -4.29 15.55 -14.28
C PRO A 172 -4.38 14.41 -13.26
N TYR A 173 -3.28 14.07 -12.57
CA TYR A 173 -3.18 12.85 -11.78
C TYR A 173 -4.02 12.92 -10.51
N VAL A 174 -4.85 11.89 -10.31
CA VAL A 174 -5.62 11.69 -9.09
C VAL A 174 -4.98 10.66 -8.16
N PHE A 175 -4.05 9.86 -8.68
CA PHE A 175 -3.35 8.80 -7.95
C PHE A 175 -1.91 8.66 -8.44
N ALA A 176 -0.98 8.51 -7.50
CA ALA A 176 0.42 8.26 -7.74
C ALA A 176 0.92 7.10 -6.87
N LYS A 177 1.59 6.10 -7.47
CA LYS A 177 2.24 5.00 -6.76
C LYS A 177 3.75 5.22 -6.72
N GLY A 178 4.37 5.09 -5.57
CA GLY A 178 5.82 5.09 -5.44
C GLY A 178 6.42 3.84 -6.06
N PHE A 179 7.57 3.99 -6.69
CA PHE A 179 8.34 2.87 -7.23
C PHE A 179 9.82 3.09 -6.92
N TYR A 180 10.51 2.00 -6.58
CA TYR A 180 11.90 2.03 -6.10
C TYR A 180 12.49 0.61 -6.13
N PRO A 181 13.78 0.45 -6.47
CA PRO A 181 14.46 -0.83 -6.30
C PRO A 181 14.65 -1.12 -4.80
N ARG A 182 14.55 -2.40 -4.43
CA ARG A 182 14.83 -2.88 -3.07
C ARG A 182 16.18 -3.57 -3.05
N ILE A 183 17.13 -2.96 -2.37
CA ILE A 183 18.49 -3.48 -2.18
C ILE A 183 18.78 -3.45 -0.69
N ASN A 184 18.94 -4.64 -0.12
CA ASN A 184 19.15 -4.82 1.31
C ASN A 184 20.60 -5.27 1.46
N GLU A 185 21.44 -4.40 2.00
CA GLU A 185 22.89 -4.59 2.04
C GLU A 185 23.46 -4.91 0.64
N GLN A 186 23.76 -6.18 0.36
CA GLN A 186 24.29 -6.68 -0.90
C GLN A 186 23.36 -7.71 -1.57
N LYS A 187 22.04 -7.65 -1.31
CA LYS A 187 21.05 -8.61 -1.84
C LYS A 187 19.86 -7.91 -2.50
N LEU A 188 19.30 -8.55 -3.53
CA LEU A 188 18.05 -8.10 -4.15
C LEU A 188 16.84 -8.42 -3.27
N GLY A 189 16.14 -7.38 -2.82
CA GLY A 189 14.89 -7.49 -2.06
C GLY A 189 13.66 -7.74 -2.94
N GLY A 190 12.46 -7.70 -2.35
CA GLY A 190 11.20 -7.68 -3.10
C GLY A 190 10.76 -9.01 -3.72
N ARG A 191 11.05 -10.14 -3.06
CA ARG A 191 10.68 -11.50 -3.53
C ARG A 191 9.22 -11.63 -3.96
N VAL A 192 8.28 -11.03 -3.23
CA VAL A 192 6.85 -11.12 -3.57
C VAL A 192 6.54 -10.40 -4.88
N THR A 193 7.17 -9.26 -5.16
CA THR A 193 7.02 -8.60 -6.45
C THR A 193 7.72 -9.41 -7.56
N ARG A 194 9.01 -9.74 -7.34
CA ARG A 194 9.88 -10.40 -8.34
C ARG A 194 9.45 -11.81 -8.71
N LEU A 195 9.17 -12.63 -7.70
CA LEU A 195 8.97 -14.08 -7.83
C LEU A 195 7.51 -14.52 -7.69
N LEU A 196 6.62 -13.71 -7.12
CA LEU A 196 5.19 -14.01 -7.10
C LEU A 196 4.45 -13.20 -8.15
N ILE A 197 4.33 -11.88 -7.98
CA ILE A 197 3.43 -11.05 -8.81
C ILE A 197 3.81 -11.06 -10.28
N THR A 198 5.04 -10.70 -10.63
CA THR A 198 5.47 -10.60 -12.03
C THR A 198 5.23 -11.91 -12.81
N PRO A 199 5.72 -13.08 -12.36
CA PRO A 199 5.44 -14.34 -13.04
C PRO A 199 3.97 -14.80 -12.93
N LEU A 200 3.23 -14.44 -11.86
CA LEU A 200 1.81 -14.75 -11.74
C LEU A 200 0.97 -13.97 -12.78
N LEU A 201 1.24 -12.67 -12.97
CA LEU A 201 0.56 -11.88 -13.98
C LEU A 201 0.82 -12.44 -15.38
N GLU A 202 2.06 -12.83 -15.68
CA GLU A 202 2.39 -13.45 -16.98
C GLU A 202 1.70 -14.81 -17.16
N ALA A 203 1.67 -15.65 -16.12
CA ALA A 203 0.95 -16.92 -16.15
C ALA A 203 -0.56 -16.73 -16.35
N LEU A 204 -1.16 -15.74 -15.66
CA LEU A 204 -2.57 -15.41 -15.82
C LEU A 204 -2.85 -14.91 -17.24
N ARG A 205 -1.99 -14.08 -17.85
CA ARG A 205 -2.15 -13.65 -19.24
C ARG A 205 -2.08 -14.82 -20.22
N LYS A 206 -1.16 -15.78 -20.01
CA LYS A 206 -1.03 -16.98 -20.86
C LYS A 206 -2.23 -17.94 -20.73
N VAL A 207 -2.79 -18.10 -19.53
CA VAL A 207 -3.84 -19.09 -19.25
C VAL A 207 -5.25 -18.52 -19.38
N CYS A 208 -5.46 -17.27 -18.94
CA CYS A 208 -6.76 -16.60 -18.95
C CYS A 208 -6.94 -15.70 -20.18
N GLY A 209 -5.88 -15.44 -20.93
CA GLY A 209 -5.87 -14.45 -21.99
C GLY A 209 -5.48 -13.08 -21.48
N ASP A 210 -5.02 -12.23 -22.40
CA ASP A 210 -4.63 -10.87 -22.07
C ASP A 210 -5.87 -9.99 -21.86
N ASN A 211 -5.92 -9.24 -20.78
CA ASN A 211 -7.02 -8.33 -20.48
C ASN A 211 -6.52 -6.99 -19.93
N ASP A 212 -7.41 -6.00 -19.90
CA ASP A 212 -7.04 -4.65 -19.50
C ASP A 212 -6.56 -4.58 -18.03
N TYR A 213 -7.08 -5.43 -17.13
CA TYR A 213 -6.71 -5.43 -15.72
C TYR A 213 -5.29 -5.96 -15.51
N LEU A 214 -4.95 -7.09 -16.15
CA LEU A 214 -3.60 -7.65 -16.10
C LEU A 214 -2.59 -6.69 -16.71
N ARG A 215 -2.89 -6.08 -17.87
CA ARG A 215 -2.03 -5.04 -18.48
C ARG A 215 -1.86 -3.82 -17.59
N PHE A 216 -2.92 -3.41 -16.88
CA PHE A 216 -2.85 -2.30 -15.94
C PHE A 216 -1.94 -2.62 -14.75
N LEU A 217 -2.11 -3.78 -14.10
CA LEU A 217 -1.23 -4.18 -12.99
C LEU A 217 0.23 -4.32 -13.44
N ASP A 218 0.46 -4.94 -14.59
CA ASP A 218 1.79 -5.12 -15.18
C ASP A 218 2.45 -3.78 -15.61
N SER A 219 1.67 -2.70 -15.72
CA SER A 219 2.21 -1.36 -15.98
C SER A 219 2.95 -0.77 -14.77
N PHE A 220 2.67 -1.24 -13.55
CA PHE A 220 3.37 -0.79 -12.35
C PHE A 220 4.67 -1.56 -12.17
N ARG A 221 5.78 -0.85 -11.95
CA ARG A 221 7.08 -1.48 -11.67
C ARG A 221 7.08 -2.23 -10.33
N TYR A 222 6.41 -1.66 -9.33
CA TYR A 222 6.28 -2.23 -7.99
C TYR A 222 4.81 -2.09 -7.51
N PRO A 223 3.89 -2.92 -8.00
CA PRO A 223 2.46 -2.82 -7.67
C PRO A 223 2.18 -2.99 -6.15
N LEU A 224 3.08 -3.67 -5.44
CA LEU A 224 3.01 -3.92 -4.01
C LEU A 224 3.77 -2.89 -3.14
N ALA A 225 4.24 -1.77 -3.70
CA ALA A 225 4.84 -0.70 -2.89
C ALA A 225 3.81 -0.13 -1.90
N GLY A 226 4.18 0.10 -0.65
CA GLY A 226 3.29 0.68 0.36
C GLY A 226 2.94 2.14 0.05
N GLU A 227 3.84 2.84 -0.63
CA GLU A 227 3.83 4.28 -0.79
C GLU A 227 2.92 4.68 -1.95
N PHE A 228 1.86 5.42 -1.64
CA PHE A 228 1.00 6.03 -2.66
C PHE A 228 0.39 7.35 -2.18
N ALA A 229 0.03 8.20 -3.14
CA ALA A 229 -0.71 9.42 -2.90
C ALA A 229 -1.97 9.47 -3.77
N MET A 230 -3.02 10.09 -3.27
CA MET A 230 -4.25 10.27 -4.01
C MET A 230 -5.00 11.53 -3.62
N ARG A 231 -5.90 11.98 -4.50
CA ARG A 231 -6.86 13.04 -4.16
C ARG A 231 -7.84 12.50 -3.13
N SER A 232 -8.25 13.33 -2.16
CA SER A 232 -9.18 12.91 -1.10
C SER A 232 -10.52 12.39 -1.63
N HIS A 233 -11.00 12.88 -2.77
CA HIS A 233 -12.22 12.36 -3.37
C HIS A 233 -12.12 10.89 -3.82
N VAL A 234 -10.93 10.40 -4.17
CA VAL A 234 -10.70 8.98 -4.52
C VAL A 234 -11.02 8.09 -3.32
N VAL A 235 -10.68 8.53 -2.12
CA VAL A 235 -10.90 7.79 -0.86
C VAL A 235 -12.37 7.49 -0.58
N ASN A 236 -13.29 8.37 -1.02
CA ASN A 236 -14.72 8.17 -0.79
C ASN A 236 -15.28 6.93 -1.48
N ASP A 237 -14.73 6.57 -2.65
CA ASP A 237 -15.27 5.56 -3.54
C ASP A 237 -14.54 4.23 -3.49
N ILE A 238 -13.24 4.24 -3.16
CA ILE A 238 -12.44 3.01 -3.15
C ILE A 238 -12.87 2.06 -2.04
N ARG A 239 -12.88 0.78 -2.38
CA ARG A 239 -13.08 -0.31 -1.43
C ARG A 239 -11.74 -0.96 -1.12
N ILE A 240 -11.31 -0.87 0.13
CA ILE A 240 -9.99 -1.31 0.54
C ILE A 240 -10.08 -2.74 1.12
N PRO A 241 -9.24 -3.69 0.70
CA PRO A 241 -9.10 -4.96 1.40
C PRO A 241 -8.57 -4.76 2.83
N SER A 242 -9.06 -5.53 3.79
CA SER A 242 -8.58 -5.48 5.18
C SER A 242 -7.20 -6.11 5.39
N ASP A 243 -6.76 -6.95 4.46
CA ASP A 243 -5.58 -7.81 4.54
C ASP A 243 -4.37 -7.26 3.73
N TRP A 244 -3.39 -8.12 3.46
CA TRP A 244 -2.21 -7.83 2.64
C TRP A 244 -2.51 -7.65 1.14
N GLY A 245 -3.77 -7.79 0.73
CA GLY A 245 -4.25 -7.42 -0.59
C GLY A 245 -4.46 -5.91 -0.75
N LEU A 246 -4.23 -5.09 0.29
CA LEU A 246 -4.41 -3.63 0.30
C LEU A 246 -3.90 -2.96 -0.98
N GLU A 247 -2.63 -3.16 -1.33
CA GLU A 247 -1.99 -2.48 -2.44
C GLU A 247 -2.63 -2.86 -3.78
N ILE A 248 -2.89 -4.15 -4.01
CA ILE A 248 -3.57 -4.63 -5.23
C ILE A 248 -5.03 -4.18 -5.27
N GLY A 249 -5.73 -4.17 -4.13
CA GLY A 249 -7.11 -3.74 -4.01
C GLY A 249 -7.28 -2.26 -4.32
N VAL A 250 -6.41 -1.41 -3.78
CA VAL A 250 -6.38 0.03 -4.11
C VAL A 250 -6.15 0.23 -5.60
N LEU A 251 -5.16 -0.43 -6.20
CA LEU A 251 -4.92 -0.34 -7.64
C LEU A 251 -6.15 -0.78 -8.46
N SER A 252 -6.80 -1.88 -8.05
CA SER A 252 -8.00 -2.42 -8.69
C SER A 252 -9.19 -1.47 -8.66
N GLU A 253 -9.39 -0.76 -7.55
CA GLU A 253 -10.50 0.18 -7.39
C GLU A 253 -10.22 1.53 -8.06
N VAL A 254 -8.97 2.01 -8.02
CA VAL A 254 -8.58 3.21 -8.76
C VAL A 254 -8.77 2.99 -10.27
N ARG A 255 -8.35 1.84 -10.81
CA ARG A 255 -8.58 1.47 -12.21
C ARG A 255 -10.07 1.41 -12.56
N ARG A 256 -10.89 0.89 -11.66
CA ARG A 256 -12.34 0.75 -11.89
C ARG A 256 -13.03 2.10 -12.01
N ASN A 257 -12.59 3.08 -11.22
CA ASN A 257 -13.26 4.36 -11.08
C ASN A 257 -12.64 5.47 -11.93
N TYR A 258 -11.39 5.31 -12.39
CA TYR A 258 -10.65 6.36 -13.08
C TYR A 258 -9.94 5.84 -14.34
N SER A 259 -9.80 6.73 -15.33
CA SER A 259 -9.02 6.45 -16.54
C SER A 259 -7.54 6.32 -16.21
N ASN A 260 -6.82 5.41 -16.89
CA ASN A 260 -5.38 5.27 -16.72
C ASN A 260 -4.58 6.57 -17.01
N ARG A 261 -5.16 7.52 -17.77
CA ARG A 261 -4.55 8.83 -18.05
C ARG A 261 -4.35 9.71 -16.81
N VAL A 262 -5.10 9.46 -15.74
CA VAL A 262 -5.01 10.20 -14.47
C VAL A 262 -4.30 9.39 -13.37
N ILE A 263 -3.66 8.28 -13.74
CA ILE A 263 -2.94 7.39 -12.85
C ILE A 263 -1.46 7.45 -13.23
N SER A 264 -0.60 7.66 -12.25
CA SER A 264 0.85 7.67 -12.44
C SER A 264 1.57 6.77 -11.45
N GLN A 265 2.81 6.44 -11.78
CA GLN A 265 3.80 5.95 -10.83
C GLN A 265 5.01 6.89 -10.82
N VAL A 266 5.70 6.99 -9.69
CA VAL A 266 6.79 7.96 -9.47
C VAL A 266 8.00 7.25 -8.89
N ASP A 267 9.15 7.54 -9.48
CA ASP A 267 10.45 7.14 -8.95
C ASP A 267 10.71 7.95 -7.68
N ILE A 268 10.72 7.30 -6.51
CA ILE A 268 10.81 8.01 -5.22
C ILE A 268 12.10 7.76 -4.46
N ALA A 269 12.87 6.72 -4.81
CA ALA A 269 14.12 6.39 -4.13
C ALA A 269 15.05 5.53 -5.00
N ASP A 270 16.35 5.80 -4.92
CA ASP A 270 17.39 4.97 -5.54
C ASP A 270 17.68 3.69 -4.73
N GLN A 271 17.49 3.75 -3.41
CA GLN A 271 17.61 2.61 -2.51
C GLN A 271 16.47 2.65 -1.50
N TYR A 272 15.80 1.52 -1.35
CA TYR A 272 14.75 1.34 -0.37
C TYR A 272 15.02 0.10 0.47
N ASP A 273 15.10 0.29 1.78
CA ASP A 273 15.19 -0.79 2.76
C ASP A 273 14.12 -0.63 3.85
N HIS A 274 13.61 -1.76 4.34
CA HIS A 274 12.56 -1.84 5.34
C HIS A 274 12.67 -3.11 6.18
N LYS A 275 11.96 -3.16 7.31
CA LYS A 275 11.98 -4.33 8.20
C LYS A 275 11.58 -5.61 7.46
N HIS A 276 12.49 -6.59 7.44
CA HIS A 276 12.29 -7.85 6.73
C HIS A 276 11.31 -8.78 7.44
N GLN A 277 10.48 -9.44 6.62
CA GLN A 277 9.61 -10.52 7.06
C GLN A 277 10.30 -11.86 6.81
N GLU A 278 10.18 -12.78 7.77
CA GLU A 278 10.74 -14.12 7.65
C GLU A 278 10.01 -14.97 6.60
N MET A 279 10.76 -15.88 5.99
CA MET A 279 10.22 -16.94 5.14
C MET A 279 9.48 -17.95 6.03
N SER A 280 8.19 -17.74 6.29
CA SER A 280 7.34 -18.67 7.05
C SER A 280 6.97 -19.90 6.21
N ALA A 281 7.95 -20.75 5.88
CA ALA A 281 7.77 -21.91 5.00
C ALA A 281 6.87 -23.00 5.60
N GLU A 282 6.87 -23.12 6.93
CA GLU A 282 6.13 -24.16 7.68
C GLU A 282 4.72 -23.71 8.12
N ASP A 283 4.42 -22.41 8.07
CA ASP A 283 3.15 -21.84 8.53
C ASP A 283 2.57 -20.87 7.48
N VAL A 284 1.56 -21.35 6.76
CA VAL A 284 0.86 -20.57 5.72
C VAL A 284 0.11 -19.36 6.28
N THR A 285 -0.05 -19.26 7.60
CA THR A 285 -0.75 -18.15 8.27
C THR A 285 0.17 -17.01 8.68
N LYS A 286 1.48 -17.13 8.44
CA LYS A 286 2.48 -16.13 8.86
C LYS A 286 3.35 -15.63 7.72
N GLY A 287 3.97 -14.47 7.97
CA GLY A 287 5.01 -13.86 7.14
C GLY A 287 4.67 -13.78 5.65
N LEU A 288 5.68 -14.10 4.82
CA LEU A 288 5.58 -14.06 3.37
C LEU A 288 4.56 -15.06 2.80
N SER A 289 4.27 -16.15 3.51
CA SER A 289 3.34 -17.18 3.04
C SER A 289 1.90 -16.65 3.03
N ARG A 290 1.44 -16.11 4.17
CA ARG A 290 0.11 -15.48 4.26
C ARG A 290 -0.04 -14.34 3.27
N MET A 291 0.97 -13.47 3.20
CA MET A 291 0.99 -12.34 2.25
C MET A 291 0.77 -12.82 0.80
N SER A 292 1.46 -13.88 0.38
CA SER A 292 1.30 -14.40 -0.99
C SER A 292 -0.06 -15.01 -1.28
N VAL A 293 -0.70 -15.65 -0.29
CA VAL A 293 -2.07 -16.17 -0.41
C VAL A 293 -3.06 -15.01 -0.54
N ASP A 294 -2.96 -14.00 0.33
CA ASP A 294 -3.84 -12.83 0.33
C ASP A 294 -3.75 -12.04 -0.98
N ILE A 295 -2.52 -11.79 -1.45
CA ILE A 295 -2.27 -11.12 -2.73
C ILE A 295 -2.83 -11.93 -3.91
N SER A 296 -2.59 -13.25 -3.93
CA SER A 296 -3.10 -14.12 -4.99
C SER A 296 -4.63 -14.12 -5.00
N LYS A 297 -5.29 -14.24 -3.84
CA LYS A 297 -6.75 -14.12 -3.71
C LYS A 297 -7.25 -12.78 -4.25
N ALA A 298 -6.58 -11.67 -3.93
CA ALA A 298 -6.98 -10.34 -4.39
C ALA A 298 -6.97 -10.24 -5.93
N VAL A 299 -5.91 -10.73 -6.58
CA VAL A 299 -5.82 -10.75 -8.06
C VAL A 299 -6.90 -11.64 -8.67
N LEU A 300 -7.08 -12.86 -8.15
CA LEU A 300 -8.05 -13.82 -8.66
C LEU A 300 -9.49 -13.32 -8.52
N ARG A 301 -9.86 -12.79 -7.36
CA ARG A 301 -11.19 -12.22 -7.11
C ARG A 301 -11.50 -11.05 -8.05
N LYS A 302 -10.50 -10.21 -8.33
CA LYS A 302 -10.70 -9.09 -9.25
C LYS A 302 -10.90 -9.57 -10.67
N LEU A 303 -10.10 -10.54 -11.13
CA LEU A 303 -10.31 -11.18 -12.45
C LEU A 303 -11.70 -11.79 -12.56
N ALA A 304 -12.16 -12.49 -11.52
CA ALA A 304 -13.50 -13.07 -11.51
C ALA A 304 -14.60 -12.00 -11.57
N THR A 305 -14.40 -10.86 -10.90
CA THR A 305 -15.31 -9.70 -10.98
C THR A 305 -15.35 -9.10 -12.40
N ASP A 306 -14.24 -9.19 -13.14
CA ASP A 306 -14.13 -8.78 -14.53
C ASP A 306 -14.62 -9.87 -15.52
N GLY A 307 -15.20 -10.98 -15.01
CA GLY A 307 -15.85 -12.03 -15.80
C GLY A 307 -15.03 -13.29 -16.02
N GLU A 308 -13.84 -13.40 -15.43
CA GLU A 308 -13.01 -14.59 -15.55
C GLU A 308 -13.61 -15.79 -14.80
N VAL A 309 -13.65 -16.96 -15.45
CA VAL A 309 -14.19 -18.18 -14.85
C VAL A 309 -13.04 -19.07 -14.41
N PHE A 310 -13.00 -19.36 -13.11
CA PHE A 310 -12.00 -20.23 -12.51
C PHE A 310 -12.57 -21.62 -12.21
N SER A 311 -11.72 -22.63 -12.40
CA SER A 311 -11.95 -24.03 -12.02
C SER A 311 -10.70 -24.61 -11.37
N ALA A 312 -10.84 -25.76 -10.72
CA ALA A 312 -9.70 -26.46 -10.12
C ALA A 312 -8.62 -26.81 -11.17
N GLU A 313 -9.02 -27.23 -12.36
CA GLU A 313 -8.13 -27.51 -13.49
C GLU A 313 -7.40 -26.24 -13.95
N LYS A 314 -8.13 -25.13 -14.06
CA LYS A 314 -7.53 -23.84 -14.44
C LYS A 314 -6.48 -23.39 -13.44
N PHE A 315 -6.73 -23.55 -12.14
CA PHE A 315 -5.72 -23.25 -11.10
C PHE A 315 -4.49 -24.14 -11.20
N ARG A 316 -4.65 -25.44 -11.49
CA ARG A 316 -3.50 -26.35 -11.73
C ARG A 316 -2.66 -25.88 -12.93
N THR A 317 -3.32 -25.43 -14.00
CA THR A 317 -2.64 -24.87 -15.18
C THR A 317 -1.92 -23.56 -14.82
N ILE A 318 -2.59 -22.62 -14.15
CA ILE A 318 -1.98 -21.36 -13.69
C ILE A 318 -0.75 -21.65 -12.83
N LYS A 319 -0.84 -22.58 -11.88
CA LYS A 319 0.28 -22.98 -11.02
C LYS A 319 1.46 -23.50 -11.82
N ALA A 320 1.21 -24.38 -12.79
CA ALA A 320 2.25 -24.99 -13.61
C ALA A 320 2.93 -23.94 -14.51
N THR A 321 2.15 -23.06 -15.14
CA THR A 321 2.67 -21.94 -15.95
C THR A 321 3.46 -20.97 -15.08
N TYR A 322 2.90 -20.52 -13.95
CA TYR A 322 3.57 -19.68 -12.96
C TYR A 322 4.93 -20.25 -12.57
N TYR A 323 4.99 -21.53 -12.21
CA TYR A 323 6.22 -22.16 -11.75
C TYR A 323 7.32 -22.08 -12.81
N ARG A 324 6.98 -22.31 -14.08
CA ARG A 324 7.93 -22.15 -15.20
C ARG A 324 8.38 -20.70 -15.34
N GLU A 325 7.44 -19.75 -15.40
CA GLU A 325 7.78 -18.33 -15.54
C GLU A 325 8.67 -17.83 -14.40
N ALA A 326 8.39 -18.25 -13.16
CA ALA A 326 9.16 -17.80 -12.00
C ALA A 326 10.59 -18.35 -12.02
N LEU A 327 10.79 -19.62 -12.38
CA LEU A 327 12.13 -20.22 -12.52
C LEU A 327 12.96 -19.48 -13.57
N ASP A 328 12.38 -19.19 -14.74
CA ASP A 328 13.08 -18.47 -15.82
C ASP A 328 13.51 -17.05 -15.36
N ARG A 329 12.75 -16.42 -14.46
CA ARG A 329 13.09 -15.09 -13.90
C ARG A 329 14.22 -15.13 -12.89
N ILE A 330 14.46 -16.25 -12.20
CA ILE A 330 15.58 -16.37 -11.24
C ILE A 330 16.91 -16.14 -11.96
N ASP A 331 17.09 -16.70 -13.15
CA ASP A 331 18.31 -16.49 -13.94
C ASP A 331 18.49 -15.02 -14.34
N CYS A 332 17.40 -14.34 -14.73
CA CYS A 332 17.46 -12.91 -15.03
C CYS A 332 17.90 -12.09 -13.81
N TYR A 333 17.29 -12.31 -12.64
CA TYR A 333 17.64 -11.59 -11.42
C TYR A 333 19.03 -11.94 -10.90
N TYR A 334 19.47 -13.18 -11.09
CA TYR A 334 20.82 -13.58 -10.70
C TYR A 334 21.88 -12.87 -11.55
N ASN A 335 21.69 -12.85 -12.87
CA ASN A 335 22.63 -12.17 -13.77
C ASN A 335 22.65 -10.66 -13.52
N ASP A 336 21.48 -10.06 -13.27
CA ASP A 336 21.36 -8.64 -12.91
C ASP A 336 22.02 -8.34 -11.56
N ALA A 337 21.80 -9.17 -10.54
CA ALA A 337 22.48 -9.05 -9.25
C ALA A 337 24.01 -9.09 -9.42
N MET A 338 24.53 -10.11 -10.11
CA MET A 338 25.96 -10.26 -10.36
C MET A 338 26.58 -9.09 -11.11
N MET A 339 25.87 -8.57 -12.13
CA MET A 339 26.34 -7.42 -12.91
C MET A 339 26.45 -6.16 -12.05
N ASN A 340 25.64 -6.04 -10.99
CA ASN A 340 25.62 -4.91 -10.07
C ASN A 340 26.38 -5.18 -8.75
N ASP A 341 27.25 -6.20 -8.70
CA ASP A 341 28.02 -6.59 -7.50
C ASP A 341 27.14 -6.95 -6.28
N LEU A 342 25.95 -7.51 -6.56
CA LEU A 342 25.01 -8.03 -5.57
C LEU A 342 25.01 -9.56 -5.57
N THR A 343 24.65 -10.12 -4.43
CA THR A 343 24.50 -11.56 -4.22
C THR A 343 23.04 -11.99 -4.30
N LEU A 344 22.78 -13.11 -4.96
CA LEU A 344 21.47 -13.75 -5.02
C LEU A 344 21.63 -15.25 -4.81
N ASP A 345 21.04 -15.77 -3.73
CA ASP A 345 21.01 -17.21 -3.46
C ASP A 345 19.89 -17.88 -4.27
N ARG A 346 20.27 -18.47 -5.41
CA ARG A 346 19.33 -19.17 -6.31
C ARG A 346 18.54 -20.26 -5.61
N HIS A 347 19.15 -21.02 -4.71
CA HIS A 347 18.45 -22.09 -3.99
C HIS A 347 17.35 -21.52 -3.08
N SER A 348 17.65 -20.43 -2.38
CA SER A 348 16.65 -19.73 -1.56
C SER A 348 15.53 -19.12 -2.42
N GLU A 349 15.84 -18.57 -3.60
CA GLU A 349 14.83 -18.04 -4.52
C GLU A 349 13.93 -19.16 -5.10
N GLU A 350 14.49 -20.31 -5.47
CA GLU A 350 13.73 -21.49 -5.94
C GLU A 350 12.79 -22.01 -4.84
N ALA A 351 13.28 -22.13 -3.61
CA ALA A 351 12.46 -22.53 -2.46
C ALA A 351 11.29 -21.55 -2.22
N ALA A 352 11.50 -20.26 -2.46
CA ALA A 352 10.43 -19.27 -2.39
C ALA A 352 9.40 -19.44 -3.53
N VAL A 353 9.85 -19.74 -4.75
CA VAL A 353 8.95 -20.05 -5.89
C VAL A 353 8.10 -21.30 -5.60
N GLU A 354 8.68 -22.35 -5.02
CA GLU A 354 7.93 -23.55 -4.62
C GLU A 354 6.85 -23.24 -3.58
N LEU A 355 7.18 -22.42 -2.59
CA LEU A 355 6.23 -21.94 -1.59
C LEU A 355 5.09 -21.15 -2.24
N PHE A 356 5.42 -20.18 -3.10
CA PHE A 356 4.43 -19.36 -3.80
C PHE A 356 3.55 -20.17 -4.75
N ALA A 357 4.08 -21.18 -5.42
CA ALA A 357 3.30 -22.11 -6.24
C ALA A 357 2.26 -22.87 -5.39
N ARG A 358 2.63 -23.32 -4.18
CA ARG A 358 1.66 -23.92 -3.24
C ARG A 358 0.61 -22.89 -2.82
N ASN A 359 1.02 -21.67 -2.51
CA ASN A 359 0.12 -20.63 -2.03
C ASN A 359 -0.87 -20.13 -3.09
N ILE A 360 -0.51 -20.14 -4.38
CA ILE A 360 -1.44 -19.88 -5.48
C ILE A 360 -2.54 -20.94 -5.53
N MET A 361 -2.20 -22.23 -5.32
CA MET A 361 -3.20 -23.30 -5.24
C MET A 361 -4.12 -23.11 -4.04
N VAL A 362 -3.55 -22.83 -2.85
CA VAL A 362 -4.34 -22.55 -1.64
C VAL A 362 -5.28 -21.37 -1.85
N ALA A 363 -4.82 -20.30 -2.48
CA ALA A 363 -5.65 -19.13 -2.81
C ALA A 363 -6.81 -19.51 -3.75
N GLY A 364 -6.54 -20.31 -4.79
CA GLY A 364 -7.56 -20.79 -5.73
C GLY A 364 -8.59 -21.71 -5.07
N GLU A 365 -8.16 -22.66 -4.25
CA GLU A 365 -9.04 -23.55 -3.49
C GLU A 365 -9.92 -22.76 -2.51
N THR A 366 -9.32 -21.83 -1.77
CA THR A 366 -10.04 -20.93 -0.85
C THR A 366 -11.11 -20.13 -1.59
N TYR A 367 -10.77 -19.59 -2.78
CA TYR A 367 -11.71 -18.84 -3.61
C TYR A 367 -12.90 -19.70 -4.06
N LEU A 368 -12.68 -20.94 -4.48
CA LEU A 368 -13.75 -21.85 -4.89
C LEU A 368 -14.65 -22.28 -3.72
N GLN A 369 -14.07 -22.46 -2.52
CA GLN A 369 -14.79 -22.88 -1.32
C GLN A 369 -15.61 -21.75 -0.69
N ASN A 370 -15.17 -20.49 -0.85
CA ASN A 370 -15.78 -19.32 -0.20
C ASN A 370 -16.26 -18.27 -1.23
N PRO A 371 -17.22 -18.60 -2.12
CA PRO A 371 -17.65 -17.70 -3.19
C PRO A 371 -18.37 -16.43 -2.69
N MET A 372 -18.86 -16.44 -1.44
CA MET A 372 -19.58 -15.33 -0.81
C MET A 372 -18.68 -14.41 0.02
N GLU A 373 -17.38 -14.72 0.15
CA GLU A 373 -16.48 -13.90 0.94
C GLU A 373 -16.32 -12.51 0.31
N THR A 374 -16.67 -11.47 1.06
CA THR A 374 -16.49 -10.07 0.67
C THR A 374 -15.28 -9.48 1.39
N PRO A 375 -14.06 -9.59 0.83
CA PRO A 375 -12.85 -9.12 1.51
C PRO A 375 -12.70 -7.60 1.53
N PHE A 376 -13.60 -6.90 0.82
CA PHE A 376 -13.54 -5.46 0.64
C PHE A 376 -14.31 -4.76 1.75
N LEU A 377 -13.61 -3.88 2.45
CA LEU A 377 -14.23 -2.93 3.35
C LEU A 377 -15.19 -2.04 2.57
N PRO A 378 -16.33 -1.65 3.17
CA PRO A 378 -17.26 -0.74 2.52
C PRO A 378 -16.56 0.58 2.19
N SER A 379 -16.95 1.20 1.07
CA SER A 379 -16.49 2.55 0.78
C SER A 379 -17.03 3.54 1.81
N TRP A 380 -16.31 4.63 2.04
CA TRP A 380 -16.77 5.68 2.95
C TRP A 380 -18.07 6.33 2.48
N ASN A 381 -18.35 6.32 1.17
CA ASN A 381 -19.67 6.69 0.65
C ASN A 381 -20.79 5.77 1.16
N ARG A 382 -20.56 4.46 1.26
CA ARG A 382 -21.55 3.53 1.83
C ARG A 382 -21.75 3.77 3.33
N VAL A 383 -20.68 4.04 4.07
CA VAL A 383 -20.77 4.37 5.51
C VAL A 383 -21.56 5.66 5.71
N ASN A 384 -21.24 6.72 4.98
CA ASN A 384 -21.94 8.00 5.05
C ASN A 384 -23.43 7.88 4.66
N ALA A 385 -23.76 7.06 3.68
CA ALA A 385 -25.15 6.81 3.28
C ALA A 385 -25.94 6.07 4.37
N ALA A 386 -25.30 5.14 5.09
CA ALA A 386 -25.94 4.39 6.17
C ALA A 386 -26.00 5.19 7.50
N LYS A 387 -24.98 6.01 7.77
CA LYS A 387 -24.83 6.77 9.02
C LYS A 387 -24.14 8.12 8.75
N SER A 388 -24.93 9.12 8.38
CA SER A 388 -24.43 10.42 7.90
C SER A 388 -23.68 11.26 8.93
N ASP A 389 -23.93 11.04 10.22
CA ASP A 389 -23.26 11.71 11.35
C ASP A 389 -22.00 10.96 11.84
N PHE A 390 -21.69 9.79 11.28
CA PHE A 390 -20.58 8.94 11.74
C PHE A 390 -19.24 9.68 11.69
N LEU A 391 -18.89 10.26 10.53
CA LEU A 391 -17.61 10.96 10.37
C LEU A 391 -17.45 12.14 11.34
N SER A 392 -18.52 12.90 11.61
CA SER A 392 -18.45 13.99 12.59
C SER A 392 -18.21 13.49 14.01
N ARG A 393 -18.86 12.39 14.41
CA ARG A 393 -18.65 11.76 15.72
C ARG A 393 -17.27 11.12 15.82
N TYR A 394 -16.77 10.58 14.71
CA TYR A 394 -15.44 10.01 14.62
C TYR A 394 -14.36 11.08 14.80
N ALA A 395 -14.50 12.23 14.13
CA ALA A 395 -13.62 13.38 14.32
C ALA A 395 -13.58 13.84 15.78
N GLU A 396 -14.75 13.98 16.41
CA GLU A 396 -14.85 14.40 17.81
C GLU A 396 -14.26 13.35 18.77
N ALA A 397 -14.47 12.06 18.52
CA ALA A 397 -13.88 10.98 19.32
C ALA A 397 -12.35 11.05 19.32
N VAL A 398 -11.74 11.16 18.15
CA VAL A 398 -10.28 11.29 18.00
C VAL A 398 -9.79 12.56 18.69
N LYS A 399 -10.48 13.68 18.52
CA LYS A 399 -10.14 14.94 19.19
C LYS A 399 -10.15 14.80 20.71
N LEU A 400 -11.15 14.15 21.29
CA LEU A 400 -11.25 13.93 22.73
C LEU A 400 -10.14 13.00 23.26
N ASP A 401 -9.74 11.97 22.49
CA ASP A 401 -8.62 11.10 22.86
C ASP A 401 -7.26 11.82 22.83
N ASN A 402 -7.10 12.79 21.93
CA ASN A 402 -5.87 13.57 21.78
C ASN A 402 -5.82 14.84 22.67
N ALA A 403 -6.96 15.27 23.25
CA ALA A 403 -7.03 16.45 24.12
C ALA A 403 -6.74 16.15 25.60
N ALA A 404 -6.93 14.90 26.02
CA ALA A 404 -6.52 14.38 27.33
C ALA A 404 -5.02 14.09 27.36
#